data_AF-A0A1V4R6Y7-F1
#
_entry.id   AF-A0A1V4R6Y7-F1
#
_cell.length_a   1.000
_cell.length_b   1.000
_cell.length_c   1.000
_cell.angle_alpha   90.00
_cell.angle_beta   90.00
_cell.angle_gamma   90.00
#
_symmetry.space_group_name_H-M   'P 1'
#
loop_
_entity.id
_entity.type
_entity.pdbx_description
1 polymer ?
#
loop_
_entity_poly.entity_id
_entity_poly.type
_entity_poly.pdbx_seq_one_letter_code
_entity_poly.pdbx_strand_id
1 'polypeptide(L)'
;MKKIFFLLILIFAIACFAAEQKFNFSQGSTLLEISAQTNIPVKKIAQYLKLEDQTKFNLSLQKLGISNKDINSAIAEYNANKKSFYTGISLVGMGIVFASLLLVGFIISLLQHIGEPKKKGKVITSVGTVTAPQKHINSNGVVAAITAMFLHDAEEEDRIDLTWKRQTISMWKAAGMAENRVFEDRRGR
;
A
#
# COMPACT_ATOMS: atom_id res chain seq x y z
N MET A 1 -31.88 23.33 -37.05
CA MET A 1 -31.04 23.06 -38.24
C MET A 1 -29.57 22.80 -37.93
N LYS A 2 -28.87 23.58 -37.08
CA LYS A 2 -27.45 23.35 -36.73
C LYS A 2 -27.13 21.97 -36.12
N LYS A 3 -28.02 21.40 -35.30
CA LYS A 3 -27.82 20.08 -34.66
C LYS A 3 -27.84 18.91 -35.66
N ILE A 4 -28.65 19.01 -36.71
CA ILE A 4 -28.75 17.99 -37.77
C ILE A 4 -27.52 18.04 -38.68
N PHE A 5 -27.02 19.25 -38.98
CA PHE A 5 -25.80 19.43 -39.75
C PHE A 5 -24.56 18.85 -39.03
N PHE A 6 -24.48 19.03 -37.71
CA PHE A 6 -23.42 18.44 -36.89
C PHE A 6 -23.46 16.90 -36.87
N LEU A 7 -24.66 16.32 -36.82
CA LEU A 7 -24.85 14.87 -36.84
C LEU A 7 -24.48 14.27 -38.22
N LEU A 8 -24.76 14.98 -39.30
CA LEU A 8 -24.41 14.58 -40.67
C LEU A 8 -22.89 14.65 -40.91
N ILE A 9 -22.20 15.65 -40.37
CA ILE A 9 -20.73 15.74 -40.40
C ILE A 9 -20.09 14.62 -39.57
N LEU A 10 -20.67 14.28 -38.41
CA LEU A 10 -20.18 13.19 -37.57
C LEU A 10 -20.30 11.84 -38.31
N ILE A 11 -21.43 11.58 -38.97
CA ILE A 11 -21.65 10.35 -39.75
C ILE A 11 -20.72 10.30 -40.97
N PHE A 12 -20.49 11.43 -41.64
CA PHE A 12 -19.57 11.50 -42.78
C PHE A 12 -18.10 11.28 -42.36
N ALA A 13 -17.69 11.81 -41.19
CA ALA A 13 -16.37 11.54 -40.63
C ALA A 13 -16.18 10.05 -40.30
N ILE A 14 -17.21 9.37 -39.79
CA ILE A 14 -17.16 7.93 -39.51
C ILE A 14 -17.07 7.10 -40.80
N ALA A 15 -17.79 7.50 -41.85
CA ALA A 15 -17.76 6.80 -43.15
C ALA A 15 -16.42 6.96 -43.89
N CYS A 16 -15.73 8.10 -43.75
CA CYS A 16 -14.44 8.34 -44.39
C CYS A 16 -13.30 7.45 -43.88
N PHE A 17 -13.42 6.88 -42.68
CA PHE A 17 -12.42 5.95 -42.14
C PHE A 17 -12.59 4.49 -42.60
N ALA A 18 -13.62 4.19 -43.38
CA ALA A 18 -13.91 2.84 -43.88
C ALA A 18 -13.40 2.59 -45.32
N ALA A 19 -12.36 3.32 -45.76
CA ALA A 19 -11.72 3.02 -47.04
C ALA A 19 -10.84 1.76 -46.89
N GLU A 20 -11.30 0.64 -47.44
CA GLU A 20 -10.51 -0.59 -47.52
C GLU A 20 -9.28 -0.37 -48.40
N GLN A 21 -8.09 -0.33 -47.78
CA GLN A 21 -6.83 -0.32 -48.50
C GLN A 21 -6.56 -1.72 -49.05
N LYS A 22 -6.67 -1.88 -50.37
CA LYS A 22 -6.24 -3.10 -51.07
C LYS A 22 -4.75 -3.02 -51.30
N PHE A 23 -3.99 -3.86 -50.60
CA PHE A 23 -2.56 -3.93 -50.76
C PHE A 23 -2.23 -4.95 -51.87
N ASN A 24 -1.28 -4.60 -52.73
CA ASN A 24 -0.79 -5.50 -53.77
C ASN A 24 0.68 -5.79 -53.49
N PHE A 25 0.96 -6.98 -52.96
CA PHE A 25 2.32 -7.38 -52.61
C PHE A 25 2.96 -8.18 -53.74
N SER A 26 4.28 -8.04 -53.89
CA SER A 26 5.05 -8.84 -54.84
C SER A 26 5.12 -10.30 -54.36
N GLN A 27 5.07 -11.28 -55.27
CA GLN A 27 5.12 -12.71 -54.93
C GLN A 27 6.45 -13.12 -54.25
N GLY A 28 7.50 -12.32 -54.41
CA GLY A 28 8.79 -12.48 -53.73
C GLY A 28 8.82 -11.96 -52.29
N SER A 29 7.83 -11.17 -51.87
CA SER A 29 7.82 -10.57 -50.53
C SER A 29 7.66 -11.64 -49.44
N THR A 30 8.21 -11.34 -48.27
CA THR A 30 8.08 -12.18 -47.07
C THR A 30 7.00 -11.67 -46.13
N LEU A 31 6.51 -12.53 -45.23
CA LEU A 31 5.53 -12.13 -44.20
C LEU A 31 6.07 -11.02 -43.27
N LEU A 32 7.39 -10.94 -43.11
CA LEU A 32 8.07 -9.87 -42.36
C LEU A 32 7.93 -8.51 -43.04
N GLU A 33 8.16 -8.45 -44.36
CA GLU A 33 8.00 -7.21 -45.14
C GLU A 33 6.55 -6.73 -45.15
N ILE A 34 5.60 -7.65 -45.29
CA ILE A 34 4.17 -7.35 -45.25
C ILE A 34 3.77 -6.81 -43.88
N SER A 35 4.29 -7.41 -42.81
CA SER A 35 4.10 -6.94 -41.44
C SER A 35 4.65 -5.54 -41.23
N ALA A 36 5.85 -5.25 -41.75
CA ALA A 36 6.46 -3.93 -41.67
C ALA A 36 5.66 -2.87 -42.44
N GLN A 37 5.12 -3.21 -43.61
CA GLN A 37 4.33 -2.27 -44.43
C GLN A 37 2.93 -2.01 -43.84
N THR A 38 2.32 -3.03 -43.23
CA THR A 38 0.95 -2.95 -42.71
C THR A 38 0.87 -2.54 -41.23
N ASN A 39 2.00 -2.51 -40.52
CA ASN A 39 2.08 -2.36 -39.06
C ASN A 39 1.26 -3.42 -38.28
N ILE A 40 1.04 -4.59 -38.87
CA ILE A 40 0.33 -5.71 -38.25
C ILE A 40 1.36 -6.73 -37.78
N PRO A 41 1.27 -7.26 -36.54
CA PRO A 41 2.21 -8.27 -36.06
C PRO A 41 2.23 -9.53 -36.96
N VAL A 42 3.42 -9.97 -37.37
CA VAL A 42 3.63 -11.17 -38.23
C VAL A 42 2.85 -12.39 -37.71
N LYS A 43 2.87 -12.60 -36.39
CA LYS A 43 2.17 -13.72 -35.73
C LYS A 43 0.65 -13.68 -35.97
N LYS A 44 0.06 -12.49 -36.06
CA LYS A 44 -1.39 -12.34 -36.30
C LYS A 44 -1.74 -12.57 -37.76
N ILE A 45 -0.94 -12.05 -38.68
CA ILE A 45 -1.09 -12.33 -40.12
C ILE A 45 -0.99 -13.84 -40.35
N ALA A 46 0.02 -14.49 -39.76
CA ALA A 46 0.20 -15.93 -39.84
C ALA A 46 -0.97 -16.72 -39.24
N GLN A 47 -1.52 -16.27 -38.10
CA GLN A 47 -2.68 -16.88 -37.48
C GLN A 47 -3.91 -16.88 -38.41
N TYR A 48 -4.21 -15.76 -39.07
CA TYR A 48 -5.31 -15.69 -40.03
C TYR A 48 -5.05 -16.48 -41.31
N LEU A 49 -3.78 -16.58 -41.72
CA LEU A 49 -3.35 -17.43 -42.84
C LEU A 49 -3.19 -18.91 -42.44
N LYS A 50 -3.52 -19.29 -41.20
CA LYS A 50 -3.41 -20.66 -40.66
C LYS A 50 -2.00 -21.26 -40.76
N LEU A 51 -0.99 -20.40 -40.63
CA LEU A 51 0.43 -20.78 -40.57
C LEU A 51 0.86 -20.81 -39.11
N GLU A 52 0.79 -21.99 -38.49
CA GLU A 52 1.19 -22.16 -37.08
C GLU A 52 2.71 -22.22 -36.89
N ASP A 53 3.48 -22.54 -37.94
CA ASP A 53 4.94 -22.66 -37.86
C ASP A 53 5.66 -21.32 -38.01
N GLN A 54 6.40 -20.94 -36.97
CA GLN A 54 7.24 -19.72 -36.96
C GLN A 54 8.41 -19.78 -37.95
N THR A 55 8.80 -20.98 -38.38
CA THR A 55 9.86 -21.20 -39.39
C THR A 55 9.43 -20.77 -40.79
N LYS A 56 8.13 -20.60 -41.05
CA LYS A 56 7.58 -20.22 -42.35
C LYS A 56 7.55 -18.70 -42.59
N PHE A 57 7.92 -17.87 -41.61
CA PHE A 57 7.84 -16.40 -41.72
C PHE A 57 8.89 -15.80 -42.67
N ASN A 58 10.03 -16.47 -42.85
CA ASN A 58 11.11 -16.05 -43.75
C ASN A 58 10.92 -16.55 -45.19
N LEU A 59 9.89 -17.37 -45.45
CA LEU A 59 9.62 -17.88 -46.77
C LEU A 59 8.84 -16.83 -47.59
N SER A 60 9.11 -16.77 -48.89
CA SER A 60 8.41 -15.86 -49.81
C SER A 60 6.96 -16.32 -50.03
N LEU A 61 6.04 -15.39 -50.28
CA LEU A 61 4.63 -15.68 -50.54
C LEU A 61 4.42 -16.78 -51.60
N GLN A 62 5.26 -16.78 -52.63
CA GLN A 62 5.25 -17.81 -53.67
C GLN A 62 5.54 -19.22 -53.14
N LYS A 63 6.48 -19.36 -52.19
CA LYS A 63 6.80 -20.66 -51.56
C LYS A 63 5.72 -21.12 -50.60
N LEU A 64 4.97 -20.20 -49.99
CA LEU A 64 3.81 -20.55 -49.17
C LEU A 64 2.56 -20.86 -50.00
N GLY A 65 2.55 -20.58 -51.31
CA GLY A 65 1.38 -20.79 -52.16
C GLY A 65 0.21 -19.85 -51.83
N ILE A 66 0.48 -18.69 -51.23
CA ILE A 66 -0.53 -17.76 -50.73
C ILE A 66 -0.79 -16.67 -51.77
N SER A 67 -2.06 -16.42 -52.08
CA SER A 67 -2.46 -15.37 -53.00
C SER A 67 -2.55 -14.01 -52.31
N ASN A 68 -2.38 -12.93 -53.08
CA ASN A 68 -2.67 -11.56 -52.62
C ASN A 68 -4.10 -11.40 -52.11
N LYS A 69 -5.05 -12.22 -52.60
CA LYS A 69 -6.42 -12.22 -52.10
C LYS A 69 -6.50 -12.69 -50.64
N ASP A 70 -5.75 -13.73 -50.29
CA ASP A 70 -5.75 -14.34 -48.96
C ASP A 70 -5.11 -13.39 -47.93
N ILE A 71 -4.06 -12.69 -48.33
CA ILE A 71 -3.39 -11.68 -47.51
C ILE A 71 -4.33 -10.50 -47.25
N ASN A 72 -5.01 -10.00 -48.28
CA ASN A 72 -5.97 -8.91 -48.11
C ASN A 72 -7.16 -9.31 -47.22
N SER A 73 -7.65 -10.56 -47.32
CA SER A 73 -8.66 -11.05 -46.38
C SER A 73 -8.13 -11.14 -44.94
N ALA A 74 -6.90 -11.60 -44.74
CA ALA A 74 -6.27 -11.66 -43.42
C ALA A 74 -6.08 -10.27 -42.80
N ILE A 75 -5.71 -9.27 -43.62
CA ILE A 75 -5.60 -7.88 -43.19
C ILE A 75 -6.96 -7.29 -42.82
N ALA A 76 -7.99 -7.54 -43.64
CA ALA A 76 -9.36 -7.08 -43.37
C ALA A 76 -9.91 -7.69 -42.07
N GLU A 77 -9.70 -9.00 -41.86
CA GLU A 77 -10.12 -9.71 -40.65
C GLU A 77 -9.36 -9.23 -39.40
N TYR A 78 -8.06 -8.93 -39.52
CA TYR A 78 -7.30 -8.29 -38.45
C TYR A 78 -7.86 -6.90 -38.13
N ASN A 79 -8.13 -6.08 -39.14
CA ASN A 79 -8.65 -4.72 -38.94
C ASN A 79 -10.03 -4.72 -38.28
N ALA A 80 -10.91 -5.66 -38.62
CA ALA A 80 -12.20 -5.85 -37.96
C ALA A 80 -12.04 -6.21 -36.48
N ASN A 81 -11.08 -7.09 -36.16
CA ASN A 81 -10.82 -7.57 -34.80
C ASN A 81 -9.78 -6.74 -34.03
N LYS A 82 -9.25 -5.67 -34.63
CA LYS A 82 -8.17 -4.83 -34.09
C LYS A 82 -8.52 -4.30 -32.70
N LYS A 83 -9.77 -3.85 -32.52
CA LYS A 83 -10.25 -3.33 -31.24
C LYS A 83 -10.17 -4.39 -30.14
N SER A 84 -10.63 -5.61 -30.41
CA SER A 84 -10.60 -6.71 -29.44
C SER A 84 -9.17 -7.04 -29.00
N PHE A 85 -8.20 -6.96 -29.91
CA PHE A 85 -6.79 -7.22 -29.60
C PHE A 85 -6.23 -6.19 -28.62
N TYR A 86 -6.38 -4.89 -28.89
CA TYR A 86 -5.88 -3.84 -27.99
C TYR A 86 -6.64 -3.81 -26.66
N THR A 87 -7.96 -4.04 -26.68
CA THR A 87 -8.76 -4.13 -25.46
C THR A 87 -8.31 -5.32 -24.60
N GLY A 88 -8.00 -6.47 -25.21
CA GLY A 88 -7.47 -7.63 -24.48
C GLY A 88 -6.14 -7.33 -23.79
N ILE A 89 -5.18 -6.73 -24.50
CA ILE A 89 -3.88 -6.35 -23.92
C ILE A 89 -4.06 -5.36 -22.76
N SER A 90 -4.89 -4.34 -22.96
CA SER A 90 -5.16 -3.34 -21.92
C SER A 90 -5.84 -3.95 -20.71
N LEU A 91 -6.75 -4.91 -20.89
CA LEU A 91 -7.48 -5.55 -19.79
C LEU A 91 -6.55 -6.45 -18.97
N VAL A 92 -5.66 -7.21 -19.63
CA VAL A 92 -4.63 -8.00 -18.94
C VAL A 92 -3.66 -7.08 -18.18
N GLY A 93 -3.19 -6.01 -18.82
CA GLY A 93 -2.31 -5.03 -18.17
C GLY A 93 -2.94 -4.39 -16.95
N MET A 94 -4.19 -3.94 -17.06
CA MET A 94 -4.95 -3.38 -15.95
C MET A 94 -5.19 -4.41 -14.84
N GLY A 95 -5.48 -5.66 -15.21
CA GLY A 95 -5.65 -6.77 -14.28
C GLY A 95 -4.41 -7.05 -13.43
N ILE A 96 -3.22 -7.03 -14.04
CA ILE A 96 -1.95 -7.24 -13.32
C ILE A 96 -1.70 -6.10 -12.32
N VAL A 97 -1.92 -4.86 -12.73
CA VAL A 97 -1.75 -3.69 -11.84
C VAL A 97 -2.74 -3.76 -10.67
N PHE A 98 -4.00 -4.10 -10.95
CA PHE A 98 -5.02 -4.25 -9.92
C PHE A 98 -4.71 -5.39 -8.95
N ALA A 99 -4.27 -6.54 -9.45
CA ALA A 99 -3.85 -7.68 -8.63
C ALA A 99 -2.67 -7.33 -7.72
N SER A 100 -1.69 -6.59 -8.24
CA SER A 100 -0.55 -6.10 -7.45
C SER A 100 -0.99 -5.20 -6.30
N LEU A 101 -1.86 -4.23 -6.58
CA LEU A 101 -2.40 -3.33 -5.55
C LEU A 101 -3.24 -4.07 -4.51
N LEU A 102 -4.04 -5.05 -4.92
CA LEU A 102 -4.79 -5.90 -3.99
C LEU A 102 -3.86 -6.68 -3.05
N LEU A 103 -2.78 -7.24 -3.57
CA LEU A 103 -1.82 -8.02 -2.79
C LEU A 103 -1.11 -7.12 -1.76
N VAL A 104 -0.69 -5.93 -2.17
CA VAL A 104 -0.10 -4.94 -1.27
C VAL A 104 -1.10 -4.50 -0.19
N GLY A 105 -2.34 -4.18 -0.58
CA GLY A 105 -3.39 -3.82 0.37
C GLY A 105 -3.70 -4.95 1.36
N PHE A 106 -3.68 -6.20 0.89
CA PHE A 106 -3.85 -7.38 1.73
C PHE A 106 -2.73 -7.52 2.76
N ILE A 107 -1.47 -7.33 2.35
CA ILE A 107 -0.31 -7.37 3.26
C ILE A 107 -0.44 -6.28 4.33
N ILE A 108 -0.82 -5.06 3.94
CA ILE A 108 -1.01 -3.95 4.89
C ILE A 108 -2.13 -4.27 5.89
N SER A 109 -3.24 -4.84 5.43
CA SER A 109 -4.36 -5.25 6.29
C SER A 109 -3.95 -6.30 7.33
N LEU A 110 -3.14 -7.28 6.93
CA LEU A 110 -2.56 -8.27 7.85
C LEU A 110 -1.63 -7.62 8.88
N LEU A 111 -0.81 -6.66 8.46
CA LEU A 111 0.09 -5.92 9.36
C LEU A 111 -0.68 -5.09 10.38
N GLN A 112 -1.78 -4.46 9.97
CA GLN A 112 -2.63 -3.66 10.84
C GLN A 112 -3.27 -4.51 11.95
N HIS A 113 -3.71 -5.73 11.66
CA HIS A 113 -4.30 -6.64 12.65
C HIS A 113 -3.29 -7.20 13.66
N ILE A 114 -1.99 -7.22 13.35
CA ILE A 114 -0.95 -7.67 14.29
C ILE A 114 -0.66 -6.61 15.36
N GLY A 115 -0.91 -5.33 15.06
CA GLY A 115 -0.69 -4.20 15.97
C GLY A 115 -1.90 -3.81 16.82
N GLU A 116 -3.08 -4.38 16.60
CA GLU A 116 -4.25 -4.01 17.41
C GLU A 116 -4.13 -4.56 18.84
N PRO A 117 -4.08 -3.68 19.87
CA PRO A 117 -4.09 -4.14 21.25
C PRO A 117 -5.42 -4.86 21.50
N LYS A 118 -5.36 -6.13 21.92
CA LYS A 118 -6.52 -6.94 22.32
C LYS A 118 -7.47 -6.07 23.14
N LYS A 119 -8.74 -5.97 22.71
CA LYS A 119 -9.79 -5.23 23.42
C LYS A 119 -9.73 -5.62 24.90
N LYS A 120 -9.41 -4.65 25.75
CA LYS A 120 -9.08 -4.85 27.16
C LYS A 120 -10.22 -5.60 27.86
N GLY A 121 -9.98 -6.86 28.20
CA GLY A 121 -10.80 -7.58 29.17
C GLY A 121 -10.65 -6.91 30.54
N LYS A 122 -11.74 -6.89 31.32
CA LYS A 122 -11.72 -6.45 32.72
C LYS A 122 -10.63 -7.24 33.46
N VAL A 123 -9.60 -6.54 33.96
CA VAL A 123 -8.62 -7.15 34.87
C VAL A 123 -9.11 -6.89 36.29
N ILE A 124 -9.40 -7.96 37.02
CA ILE A 124 -9.82 -7.91 38.43
C ILE A 124 -8.54 -7.99 39.28
N THR A 125 -8.25 -6.98 40.08
CA THR A 125 -7.17 -6.98 41.07
C THR A 125 -7.73 -7.04 42.49
N SER A 126 -6.89 -7.36 43.49
CA SER A 126 -7.33 -7.64 44.88
C SER A 126 -7.96 -6.45 45.62
N VAL A 127 -7.88 -5.23 45.06
CA VAL A 127 -8.39 -3.98 45.66
C VAL A 127 -9.63 -3.45 44.93
N GLY A 128 -10.09 -4.12 43.86
CA GLY A 128 -11.31 -3.75 43.13
C GLY A 128 -11.17 -3.83 41.60
N THR A 129 -12.29 -3.64 40.89
CA THR A 129 -12.31 -3.75 39.42
C THR A 129 -11.83 -2.46 38.76
N VAL A 130 -10.60 -2.44 38.25
CA VAL A 130 -10.07 -1.28 37.53
C VAL A 130 -10.49 -1.37 36.05
N THR A 131 -11.41 -0.50 35.66
CA THR A 131 -11.80 -0.33 34.25
C THR A 131 -10.85 0.67 33.61
N ALA A 132 -10.04 0.22 32.64
CA ALA A 132 -9.16 1.13 31.92
C ALA A 132 -10.00 2.18 31.15
N PRO A 133 -9.69 3.50 31.28
CA PRO A 133 -10.51 4.54 30.67
C PRO A 133 -10.47 4.48 29.14
N GLN A 134 -11.64 4.69 28.53
CA GLN A 134 -11.82 4.65 27.08
C GLN A 134 -11.25 5.90 26.40
N LYS A 135 -10.30 5.66 25.50
CA LYS A 135 -9.92 6.39 24.26
C LYS A 135 -9.62 7.89 24.29
N HIS A 136 -9.93 8.63 25.35
CA HIS A 136 -9.48 10.01 25.53
C HIS A 136 -8.77 10.08 26.87
N ILE A 137 -7.44 10.10 26.82
CA ILE A 137 -6.64 10.40 28.00
C ILE A 137 -6.94 11.86 28.33
N ASN A 138 -7.80 12.08 29.32
CA ASN A 138 -8.12 13.42 29.80
C ASN A 138 -6.80 14.07 30.24
N SER A 139 -6.51 15.28 29.77
CA SER A 139 -5.29 16.02 30.12
C SER A 139 -5.12 16.07 31.64
N ASN A 140 -6.22 16.22 32.38
CA ASN A 140 -6.23 16.22 33.84
C ASN A 140 -5.76 14.87 34.44
N GLY A 141 -6.00 13.74 33.77
CA GLY A 141 -5.53 12.43 34.22
C GLY A 141 -4.03 12.23 33.98
N VAL A 142 -3.50 12.78 32.89
CA VAL A 142 -2.04 12.82 32.65
C VAL A 142 -1.36 13.70 33.68
N VAL A 143 -1.90 14.92 33.89
CA VAL A 143 -1.38 15.85 34.88
C VAL A 143 -1.43 15.24 36.27
N ALA A 144 -2.55 14.62 36.68
CA ALA A 144 -2.64 13.95 37.97
C ALA A 144 -1.64 12.80 38.12
N ALA A 145 -1.40 12.02 37.07
CA ALA A 145 -0.42 10.93 37.10
C ALA A 145 1.02 11.47 37.20
N ILE A 146 1.35 12.52 36.44
CA ILE A 146 2.67 13.18 36.51
C ILE A 146 2.87 13.83 37.87
N THR A 147 1.87 14.56 38.38
CA THR A 147 1.93 15.18 39.70
C THR A 147 2.03 14.15 40.81
N ALA A 148 1.32 13.02 40.72
CA ALA A 148 1.44 11.94 41.69
C ALA A 148 2.84 11.31 41.66
N MET A 149 3.42 11.11 40.47
CA MET A 149 4.79 10.61 40.34
C MET A 149 5.81 11.61 40.92
N PHE A 150 5.66 12.90 40.61
CA PHE A 150 6.55 13.94 41.09
C PHE A 150 6.44 14.17 42.60
N LEU A 151 5.22 14.07 43.15
CA LEU A 151 4.99 14.15 44.59
C LEU A 151 5.59 12.94 45.31
N HIS A 152 5.49 11.76 44.70
CA HIS A 152 6.10 10.55 45.26
C HIS A 152 7.64 10.65 45.26
N ASP A 153 8.25 11.11 44.17
CA ASP A 153 9.71 11.34 44.10
C ASP A 153 10.15 12.41 45.12
N ALA A 154 9.38 13.50 45.27
CA ALA A 154 9.67 14.54 46.26
C ALA A 154 9.57 14.02 47.71
N GLU A 155 8.59 13.16 48.02
CA GLU A 155 8.47 12.51 49.34
C GLU A 155 9.63 11.55 49.60
N GLU A 156 10.14 10.85 48.58
CA GLU A 156 11.33 10.01 48.71
C GLU A 156 12.59 10.85 48.94
N GLU A 157 12.80 11.93 48.18
CA GLU A 157 13.92 12.86 48.39
C GLU A 157 13.89 13.47 49.79
N ASP A 158 12.73 13.96 50.26
CA ASP A 158 12.58 14.52 51.61
C ASP A 158 12.85 13.46 52.69
N ARG A 159 12.40 12.21 52.49
CA ARG A 159 12.72 11.10 53.40
C ARG A 159 14.22 10.83 53.46
N ILE A 160 14.91 10.90 52.32
CA ILE A 160 16.36 10.71 52.25
C ILE A 160 17.06 11.90 52.94
N ASP A 161 16.62 13.14 52.72
CA ASP A 161 17.19 14.35 53.34
C ASP A 161 17.01 14.35 54.89
N LEU A 162 15.89 13.83 55.39
CA LEU A 162 15.64 13.60 56.83
C LEU A 162 16.56 12.52 57.45
N THR A 163 17.14 11.63 56.64
CA THR A 163 18.14 10.68 57.14
C THR A 163 19.55 11.26 57.13
N TRP A 164 19.89 12.13 56.17
CA TRP A 164 21.22 12.74 56.04
C TRP A 164 21.43 13.96 56.94
N LYS A 165 20.40 14.78 57.20
CA LYS A 165 20.48 15.92 58.15
C LYS A 165 20.42 15.53 59.62
N ARG A 166 20.37 14.24 59.96
CA ARG A 166 20.64 13.82 61.34
C ARG A 166 22.08 14.17 61.65
N GLN A 167 22.30 15.27 62.38
CA GLN A 167 23.51 15.39 63.16
C GLN A 167 23.64 14.10 63.96
N THR A 168 24.72 13.35 63.73
CA THR A 168 25.09 12.21 64.55
C THR A 168 25.44 12.75 65.93
N ILE A 169 24.42 12.99 66.75
CA ILE A 169 24.63 13.18 68.17
C ILE A 169 25.22 11.85 68.61
N SER A 170 26.53 11.83 68.89
CA SER A 170 27.18 10.64 69.40
C SER A 170 26.39 10.18 70.62
N MET A 171 26.13 8.87 70.76
CA MET A 171 25.32 8.34 71.86
C MET A 171 25.86 8.79 73.23
N TRP A 172 27.17 9.01 73.33
CA TRP A 172 27.85 9.61 74.49
C TRP A 172 27.42 11.07 74.77
N LYS A 173 27.24 11.90 73.74
CA LYS A 173 26.76 13.29 73.88
C LYS A 173 25.27 13.34 74.24
N ALA A 174 24.48 12.37 73.76
CA ALA A 174 23.07 12.22 74.12
C ALA A 174 22.90 11.70 75.57
N ALA A 175 23.74 10.75 76.01
CA ALA A 175 23.74 10.22 77.37
C ALA A 175 24.12 11.30 78.41
N GLY A 176 25.16 12.10 78.13
CA GLY A 176 25.56 13.20 79.02
C GLY A 176 24.50 14.31 79.15
N MET A 177 23.67 14.53 78.12
CA MET A 177 22.54 15.46 78.19
C MET A 177 21.37 14.93 79.02
N ALA A 178 21.13 13.61 79.04
CA ALA A 178 20.11 13.00 79.88
C ALA A 178 20.53 12.99 81.35
N GLU A 179 21.81 12.68 81.62
CA GLU A 179 22.36 12.62 82.97
C GLU A 179 22.40 14.01 83.64
N ASN A 180 22.86 15.05 82.94
CA ASN A 180 22.91 16.40 83.50
C ASN A 180 21.53 16.98 83.86
N ARG A 181 20.47 16.63 83.11
CA ARG A 181 19.09 17.06 83.43
C ARG A 181 18.57 16.44 84.73
N VAL A 182 18.95 15.20 85.04
CA VAL A 182 18.57 14.54 86.30
C VAL A 182 19.30 15.17 87.49
N PHE A 183 20.53 15.66 87.30
CA PHE A 183 21.30 16.33 88.35
C PHE A 183 20.94 17.81 88.57
N GLU A 184 20.37 18.50 87.59
CA GLU A 184 19.79 19.83 87.78
C GLU A 184 18.47 19.77 88.56
N ASP A 185 17.57 18.84 88.23
CA ASP A 185 16.26 18.70 88.89
C ASP A 185 16.37 18.31 90.39
N ARG A 186 17.47 17.65 90.78
CA ARG A 186 17.76 17.31 92.19
C ARG A 186 18.47 18.39 93.00
N ARG A 187 19.00 19.44 92.37
CA ARG A 187 19.67 20.56 93.09
C ARG A 187 18.76 21.79 93.29
N GLY A 188 17.56 21.76 92.71
CA GLY A 188 16.55 22.81 92.83
C GLY A 188 15.40 22.52 93.80
N ARG A 189 15.52 21.54 94.70
CA ARG A 189 14.56 21.28 95.79
C ARG A 189 15.26 21.20 97.14
#